data_AF-A0A3B4YMF7-F1
#
_entry.id   AF-A0A3B4YMF7-F1
#
_cell.length_a   1.000
_cell.length_b   1.000
_cell.length_c   1.000
_cell.angle_alpha   90.00
_cell.angle_beta   90.00
_cell.angle_gamma   90.00
#
_symmetry.space_group_name_H-M   'P 1'
#
loop_
_entity.id
_entity.type
_entity.pdbx_description
1 polymer ?
#
loop_
_entity_poly.entity_id
_entity_poly.type
_entity_poly.pdbx_seq_one_letter_code
_entity_poly.pdbx_strand_id
1 'polypeptide(L)'
;MSQGQNFLPKFLFVSNLLKAVKIRQRVPNDVVKPAASGGLMHHLRGMHRYTLEMIAMNHFPQAFREVVQAAILDRAMQASLEQEKKLNWCREVKKMVPLRTNGDGNCLLHAASQYMLGVQDTDLVLRKALHGVLKETDTGVFRARFQAELLQSQEWNDFPCQNSNGLQFDSLEDIHIFILSNILRRPIIVIADQVVRSMKSGSSISPLNVGGIYLPLHWQPTECYKYPIVLGYDSQHFAPLITIKDSGPEIRAVPLINPGRGDFEELKVHFLMEKEQQQKERLLKDYLLLIEIPVIGLCHNVLRIINAARYLQTICLVPDVVLHVAIQLEDSNGLMVLVQS
;
A
#
# COMPACT_ATOMS: atom_id res chain seq x y z
N MET A 1 -1.94 11.12 38.99
CA MET A 1 -1.06 11.14 37.79
C MET A 1 -1.95 11.33 36.58
N SER A 2 -2.11 12.57 36.13
CA SER A 2 -2.96 12.93 35.00
C SER A 2 -2.41 12.30 33.72
N GLN A 3 -3.24 11.53 33.00
CA GLN A 3 -2.91 11.11 31.65
C GLN A 3 -2.74 12.36 30.79
N GLY A 4 -1.50 12.67 30.42
CA GLY A 4 -1.22 13.75 29.48
C GLY A 4 -1.94 13.47 28.17
N GLN A 5 -2.82 14.38 27.75
CA GLN A 5 -3.44 14.31 26.43
C GLN A 5 -2.31 14.31 25.39
N ASN A 6 -2.26 13.29 24.53
CA ASN A 6 -1.35 13.29 23.39
C ASN A 6 -1.81 14.36 22.40
N PHE A 7 -1.15 15.52 22.39
CA PHE A 7 -1.44 16.65 21.49
C PHE A 7 -1.00 16.43 20.04
N LEU A 8 -0.36 15.30 19.73
CA LEU A 8 0.12 15.03 18.38
C LEU A 8 -1.01 14.59 17.44
N PRO A 9 -1.04 15.12 16.20
CA PRO A 9 -2.00 14.68 15.21
C PRO A 9 -1.81 13.20 14.87
N LYS A 10 -2.92 12.46 14.80
CA LYS A 10 -2.92 11.04 14.43
C LYS A 10 -2.61 10.79 12.95
N PHE A 11 -2.73 11.82 12.11
CA PHE A 11 -2.52 11.73 10.66
C PHE A 11 -1.57 12.82 10.18
N LEU A 12 -0.69 12.47 9.24
CA LEU A 12 0.33 13.37 8.69
C LEU A 12 -0.27 14.65 8.11
N PHE A 13 -1.38 14.54 7.38
CA PHE A 13 -2.01 15.68 6.71
C PHE A 13 -2.55 16.75 7.66
N VAL A 14 -2.77 16.42 8.94
CA VAL A 14 -3.24 17.38 9.95
C VAL A 14 -2.13 18.36 10.35
N SER A 15 -0.85 17.98 10.18
CA SER A 15 0.28 18.88 10.47
C SER A 15 0.31 20.13 9.57
N ASN A 16 -0.28 20.07 8.37
CA ASN A 16 -0.43 21.21 7.48
C ASN A 16 -1.67 21.05 6.60
N LEU A 17 -2.83 21.40 7.17
CA LEU A 17 -4.12 21.26 6.50
C LEU A 17 -4.18 22.07 5.19
N LEU A 18 -3.57 23.26 5.14
CA LEU A 18 -3.55 24.09 3.93
C LEU A 18 -2.82 23.39 2.79
N LYS A 19 -1.64 22.81 3.07
CA LYS A 19 -0.88 22.05 2.07
C LYS A 19 -1.65 20.78 1.67
N ALA A 20 -2.23 20.06 2.63
CA ALA A 20 -3.05 18.89 2.35
C ALA A 20 -4.24 19.20 1.42
N VAL A 21 -4.95 20.32 1.64
CA VAL A 21 -6.03 20.79 0.77
C VAL A 21 -5.51 21.12 -0.63
N LYS A 22 -4.38 21.84 -0.75
CA LYS A 22 -3.78 22.14 -2.06
C LYS A 22 -3.41 20.87 -2.85
N ILE A 23 -2.87 19.85 -2.17
CA ILE A 23 -2.56 18.57 -2.80
C ILE A 23 -3.85 17.92 -3.30
N ARG A 24 -4.88 17.81 -2.44
CA ARG A 24 -6.16 17.20 -2.80
C ARG A 24 -6.87 17.92 -3.95
N GLN A 25 -6.80 19.25 -4.01
CA GLN A 25 -7.36 20.05 -5.11
C GLN A 25 -6.66 19.80 -6.45
N ARG A 26 -5.42 19.32 -6.45
CA ARG A 26 -4.69 18.98 -7.69
C ARG A 26 -5.06 17.60 -8.24
N VAL A 27 -5.42 16.64 -7.37
CA VAL A 27 -5.71 15.25 -7.78
C VAL A 27 -6.82 15.16 -8.85
N PRO A 28 -7.97 15.84 -8.73
CA PRO A 28 -9.02 15.79 -9.76
C PRO A 28 -8.53 16.25 -11.14
N ASN A 29 -7.64 17.24 -11.18
CA ASN A 29 -7.10 17.78 -12.44
C ASN A 29 -6.10 16.82 -13.11
N ASP A 30 -5.58 15.85 -12.36
CA ASP A 30 -4.68 14.81 -12.88
C ASP A 30 -5.45 13.57 -13.38
N VAL A 31 -6.74 13.44 -13.06
CA VAL A 31 -7.60 12.35 -13.55
C VAL A 31 -7.95 12.59 -15.01
N VAL A 32 -7.50 11.69 -15.89
CA VAL A 32 -7.84 11.66 -17.30
C VAL A 32 -9.03 10.73 -17.50
N LYS A 33 -10.11 11.24 -18.09
CA LYS A 33 -11.30 10.46 -18.44
C LYS A 33 -11.20 9.90 -19.87
N PRO A 34 -11.73 8.69 -20.14
CA PRO A 34 -11.69 8.06 -21.47
C PRO A 34 -12.17 8.97 -22.61
N ALA A 35 -13.34 9.59 -22.43
CA ALA A 35 -13.96 10.47 -23.42
C ALA A 35 -13.12 11.71 -23.78
N ALA A 36 -12.20 12.14 -22.90
CA ALA A 36 -11.37 13.31 -23.12
C ALA A 36 -10.07 12.99 -23.89
N SER A 37 -9.66 11.71 -23.96
CA SER A 37 -8.36 11.32 -24.52
C SER A 37 -8.41 10.17 -25.52
N GLY A 38 -9.61 9.68 -25.89
CA GLY A 38 -9.76 8.42 -26.63
C GLY A 38 -9.14 7.21 -25.92
N GLY A 39 -8.92 7.33 -24.60
CA GLY A 39 -8.20 6.35 -23.79
C GLY A 39 -9.08 5.20 -23.33
N LEU A 40 -8.46 4.10 -22.92
CA LEU A 40 -9.13 2.84 -22.55
C LEU A 40 -9.90 2.94 -21.22
N MET A 41 -9.40 3.71 -20.25
CA MET A 41 -10.00 3.84 -18.91
C MET A 41 -9.60 5.14 -18.21
N HIS A 42 -10.31 5.48 -17.13
CA HIS A 42 -9.91 6.55 -16.23
C HIS A 42 -8.52 6.25 -15.64
N HIS A 43 -7.60 7.22 -15.67
CA HIS A 43 -6.25 7.03 -15.14
C HIS A 43 -5.63 8.35 -14.65
N LEU A 44 -4.60 8.28 -13.81
CA LEU A 44 -3.81 9.45 -13.40
C LEU A 44 -2.74 9.82 -14.42
N ARG A 45 -2.65 11.09 -14.81
CA ARG A 45 -1.67 11.58 -15.78
C ARG A 45 -0.25 11.56 -15.26
N GLY A 46 0.00 12.05 -14.04
CA GLY A 46 1.36 12.22 -13.53
C GLY A 46 1.53 12.03 -12.02
N MET A 47 0.49 12.30 -11.23
CA MET A 47 0.60 12.26 -9.76
C MET A 47 0.85 10.84 -9.20
N HIS A 48 0.54 9.80 -9.98
CA HIS A 48 0.82 8.40 -9.63
C HIS A 48 2.30 8.07 -9.43
N ARG A 49 3.22 8.92 -9.91
CA ARG A 49 4.68 8.71 -9.83
C ARG A 49 5.30 9.13 -8.49
N TYR A 50 4.56 9.88 -7.68
CA TYR A 50 5.04 10.35 -6.37
C TYR A 50 5.06 9.22 -5.34
N THR A 51 5.97 9.32 -4.37
CA THR A 51 6.11 8.34 -3.28
C THR A 51 6.46 9.08 -2.00
N LEU A 52 5.74 8.76 -0.92
CA LEU A 52 5.97 9.28 0.41
C LEU A 52 7.09 8.49 1.10
N GLU A 53 8.00 9.20 1.74
CA GLU A 53 8.97 8.68 2.69
C GLU A 53 8.87 9.50 3.98
N MET A 54 8.94 8.83 5.14
CA MET A 54 8.95 9.54 6.42
C MET A 54 10.32 10.19 6.66
N ILE A 55 10.33 11.38 7.24
CA ILE A 55 11.56 12.11 7.56
C ILE A 55 12.49 11.32 8.49
N ALA A 56 13.77 11.68 8.46
CA ALA A 56 14.74 11.13 9.40
C ALA A 56 14.40 11.58 10.82
N MET A 57 14.25 10.62 11.73
CA MET A 57 13.91 10.91 13.12
C MET A 57 15.11 10.81 14.05
N ASN A 58 16.27 10.31 13.58
CA ASN A 58 17.46 10.01 14.38
C ASN A 58 18.04 11.20 15.17
N HIS A 59 17.82 12.45 14.71
CA HIS A 59 18.20 13.66 15.45
C HIS A 59 17.31 13.99 16.67
N PHE A 60 16.18 13.31 16.85
CA PHE A 60 15.29 13.56 17.98
C PHE A 60 15.52 12.59 19.15
N PRO A 61 15.28 13.01 20.40
CA PRO A 61 15.33 12.12 21.57
C PRO A 61 14.43 10.90 21.41
N GLN A 62 14.86 9.74 21.95
CA GLN A 62 14.11 8.49 21.86
C GLN A 62 12.66 8.61 22.33
N ALA A 63 12.43 9.20 23.51
CA ALA A 63 11.09 9.40 24.04
C ALA A 63 10.19 10.19 23.07
N PHE A 64 10.71 11.23 22.42
CA PHE A 64 9.96 11.99 21.43
C PHE A 64 9.66 11.16 20.17
N ARG A 65 10.63 10.40 19.66
CA ARG A 65 10.43 9.51 18.51
C ARG A 65 9.32 8.49 18.78
N GLU A 66 9.29 7.92 19.98
CA GLU A 66 8.28 6.95 20.40
C GLU A 66 6.88 7.59 20.43
N VAL A 67 6.75 8.79 20.98
CA VAL A 67 5.49 9.55 21.02
C VAL A 67 4.98 9.85 19.61
N VAL A 68 5.85 10.35 18.71
CA VAL A 68 5.49 10.64 17.31
C VAL A 68 5.06 9.38 16.59
N GLN A 69 5.88 8.32 16.67
CA GLN A 69 5.58 7.06 15.99
C GLN A 69 4.30 6.40 16.55
N ALA A 70 4.03 6.48 17.85
CA ALA A 70 2.79 5.97 18.43
C ALA A 70 1.55 6.73 17.94
N ALA A 71 1.70 8.04 17.68
CA ALA A 71 0.63 8.87 17.15
C ALA A 71 0.29 8.55 15.69
N ILE A 72 1.29 8.36 14.83
CA ILE A 72 1.08 8.26 13.36
C ILE A 72 1.13 6.84 12.78
N LEU A 73 1.74 5.88 13.47
CA LEU A 73 1.90 4.51 12.97
C LEU A 73 0.79 3.59 13.50
N ASP A 74 0.40 2.63 12.65
CA ASP A 74 -0.46 1.53 13.06
C ASP A 74 0.38 0.42 13.71
N ARG A 75 0.62 0.54 15.01
CA ARG A 75 1.42 -0.44 15.76
C ARG A 75 0.77 -1.81 15.84
N ALA A 76 -0.55 -1.90 15.74
CA ALA A 76 -1.25 -3.19 15.81
C ALA A 76 -1.00 -3.98 14.53
N MET A 77 -1.23 -3.37 13.37
CA MET A 77 -0.91 -3.98 12.07
C MET A 77 0.59 -4.28 11.96
N GLN A 78 1.45 -3.36 12.40
CA GLN A 78 2.89 -3.57 12.38
C GLN A 78 3.28 -4.84 13.15
N ALA A 79 2.83 -4.96 14.40
CA ALA A 79 3.14 -6.10 15.26
C ALA A 79 2.60 -7.41 14.67
N SER A 80 1.36 -7.38 14.17
CA SER A 80 0.69 -8.53 13.54
C SER A 80 1.48 -9.07 12.34
N LEU A 81 1.79 -8.21 11.36
CA LEU A 81 2.51 -8.62 10.15
C LEU A 81 3.98 -9.00 10.41
N GLU A 82 4.64 -8.38 11.39
CA GLU A 82 6.01 -8.75 11.80
C GLU A 82 6.03 -10.09 12.53
N GLN A 83 5.05 -10.35 13.40
CA GLN A 83 4.91 -11.62 14.13
C GLN A 83 4.71 -12.80 13.17
N GLU A 84 3.88 -12.62 12.14
CA GLU A 84 3.66 -13.63 11.08
C GLU A 84 4.79 -13.68 10.04
N LYS A 85 5.90 -12.94 10.27
CA LYS A 85 7.08 -12.86 9.40
C LYS A 85 6.76 -12.45 7.96
N LYS A 86 5.68 -11.69 7.76
CA LYS A 86 5.30 -11.12 6.45
C LYS A 86 5.95 -9.76 6.23
N LEU A 87 6.12 -8.97 7.29
CA LEU A 87 6.75 -7.64 7.27
C LEU A 87 8.11 -7.66 7.97
N ASN A 88 9.09 -6.90 7.44
CA ASN A 88 10.41 -6.65 8.06
C ASN A 88 11.23 -7.89 8.46
N TRP A 89 11.00 -9.04 7.83
CA TRP A 89 11.72 -10.29 8.12
C TRP A 89 13.13 -10.33 7.48
N CYS A 90 13.31 -9.66 6.34
CA CYS A 90 14.57 -9.61 5.59
C CYS A 90 15.44 -8.46 6.13
N ARG A 91 16.67 -8.77 6.57
CA ARG A 91 17.56 -7.80 7.24
C ARG A 91 18.32 -6.92 6.27
N GLU A 92 18.47 -7.41 5.05
CA GLU A 92 19.21 -6.80 3.96
C GLU A 92 18.42 -5.64 3.33
N VAL A 93 17.10 -5.56 3.60
CA VAL A 93 16.23 -4.48 3.11
C VAL A 93 15.80 -3.54 4.22
N LYS A 94 15.56 -2.28 3.85
CA LYS A 94 15.04 -1.24 4.74
C LYS A 94 13.69 -1.63 5.33
N LYS A 95 13.53 -1.34 6.62
CA LYS A 95 12.27 -1.55 7.33
C LYS A 95 11.17 -0.64 6.79
N MET A 96 9.97 -1.19 6.70
CA MET A 96 8.75 -0.44 6.42
C MET A 96 7.86 -0.39 7.66
N VAL A 97 7.08 0.68 7.78
CA VAL A 97 6.14 0.90 8.88
C VAL A 97 4.77 1.30 8.32
N PRO A 98 3.66 0.77 8.86
CA PRO A 98 2.32 1.15 8.43
C PRO A 98 1.93 2.51 9.00
N LEU A 99 1.50 3.44 8.16
CA LEU A 99 0.85 4.66 8.63
C LEU A 99 -0.61 4.39 9.01
N ARG A 100 -1.10 5.08 10.04
CA ARG A 100 -2.54 5.08 10.35
C ARG A 100 -3.36 5.56 9.16
N THR A 101 -4.42 4.82 8.89
CA THR A 101 -5.38 5.06 7.81
C THR A 101 -6.79 5.09 8.39
N ASN A 102 -7.70 5.88 7.81
CA ASN A 102 -9.10 5.87 8.27
C ASN A 102 -9.79 4.55 7.91
N GLY A 103 -10.56 4.01 8.86
CA GLY A 103 -11.35 2.78 8.70
C GLY A 103 -12.82 3.04 8.36
N ASP A 104 -13.10 3.94 7.42
CA ASP A 104 -14.47 4.36 7.03
C ASP A 104 -15.05 3.56 5.85
N GLY A 105 -14.39 2.48 5.43
CA GLY A 105 -14.73 1.71 4.23
C GLY A 105 -14.06 2.22 2.94
N ASN A 106 -13.22 3.27 3.01
CA ASN A 106 -12.40 3.75 1.88
C ASN A 106 -10.89 3.53 2.09
N CYS A 107 -10.51 2.67 3.04
CA CYS A 107 -9.13 2.51 3.50
C CYS A 107 -8.14 2.13 2.38
N LEU A 108 -8.51 1.33 1.37
CA LEU A 108 -7.65 1.02 0.22
C LEU A 108 -7.20 2.30 -0.51
N LEU A 109 -8.16 3.20 -0.77
CA LEU A 109 -7.90 4.42 -1.52
C LEU A 109 -7.23 5.49 -0.66
N HIS A 110 -7.56 5.53 0.63
CA HIS A 110 -6.80 6.31 1.60
C HIS A 110 -5.34 5.87 1.66
N ALA A 111 -5.06 4.57 1.77
CA ALA A 111 -3.71 4.03 1.86
C ALA A 111 -2.92 4.29 0.58
N ALA A 112 -3.50 4.02 -0.60
CA ALA A 112 -2.84 4.31 -1.87
C ALA A 112 -2.55 5.81 -2.05
N SER A 113 -3.50 6.69 -1.72
CA SER A 113 -3.32 8.14 -1.77
C SER A 113 -2.25 8.60 -0.78
N GLN A 114 -2.23 8.06 0.45
CA GLN A 114 -1.21 8.38 1.46
C GLN A 114 0.17 7.93 1.01
N TYR A 115 0.31 6.72 0.45
CA TYR A 115 1.59 6.22 -0.05
C TYR A 115 2.17 7.12 -1.15
N MET A 116 1.34 7.66 -2.04
CA MET A 116 1.79 8.52 -3.12
C MET A 116 2.00 9.97 -2.69
N LEU A 117 1.06 10.53 -1.93
CA LEU A 117 0.85 11.97 -1.77
C LEU A 117 0.83 12.45 -0.31
N GLY A 118 0.86 11.54 0.67
CA GLY A 118 0.77 11.88 2.10
C GLY A 118 -0.61 12.37 2.58
N VAL A 119 -1.62 12.35 1.72
CA VAL A 119 -3.01 12.72 2.04
C VAL A 119 -3.95 11.54 1.83
N GLN A 120 -5.02 11.47 2.61
CA GLN A 120 -6.08 10.49 2.39
C GLN A 120 -7.05 10.95 1.30
N ASP A 121 -7.69 10.00 0.61
CA ASP A 121 -8.76 10.22 -0.39
C ASP A 121 -10.07 10.72 0.24
N THR A 122 -10.02 11.84 0.97
CA THR A 122 -11.17 12.42 1.69
C THR A 122 -12.20 13.07 0.75
N ASP A 123 -11.77 13.58 -0.40
CA ASP A 123 -12.66 14.15 -1.43
C ASP A 123 -13.21 13.08 -2.41
N LEU A 124 -12.90 11.80 -2.15
CA LEU A 124 -13.35 10.62 -2.88
C LEU A 124 -12.95 10.64 -4.37
N VAL A 125 -11.81 11.22 -4.71
CA VAL A 125 -11.37 11.39 -6.09
C VAL A 125 -10.99 10.05 -6.69
N LEU A 126 -10.17 9.26 -5.97
CA LEU A 126 -9.81 7.91 -6.41
C LEU A 126 -11.04 6.99 -6.37
N ARG A 127 -11.92 7.15 -5.37
CA ARG A 127 -13.16 6.36 -5.27
C ARG A 127 -14.06 6.58 -6.48
N LYS A 128 -14.25 7.85 -6.88
CA LYS A 128 -15.03 8.22 -8.07
C LYS A 128 -14.37 7.74 -9.35
N ALA A 129 -13.04 7.81 -9.47
CA ALA A 129 -12.33 7.29 -10.64
C ALA A 129 -12.52 5.77 -10.78
N LEU A 130 -12.39 5.02 -9.69
CA LEU A 130 -12.62 3.57 -9.66
C LEU A 130 -14.06 3.22 -10.01
N HIS A 131 -15.02 3.93 -9.43
CA HIS A 131 -16.43 3.77 -9.78
C HIS A 131 -16.71 4.10 -11.25
N GLY A 132 -16.08 5.16 -11.78
CA GLY A 132 -16.18 5.56 -13.18
C GLY A 132 -15.67 4.49 -14.14
N VAL A 133 -14.57 3.79 -13.81
CA VAL A 133 -14.14 2.61 -14.58
C VAL A 133 -15.23 1.53 -14.59
N LEU A 134 -15.78 1.19 -13.43
CA LEU A 134 -16.78 0.12 -13.32
C LEU A 134 -18.13 0.44 -13.98
N LYS A 135 -18.48 1.73 -14.13
CA LYS A 135 -19.79 2.16 -14.65
C LYS A 135 -19.75 2.72 -16.07
N GLU A 136 -18.66 3.38 -16.44
CA GLU A 136 -18.58 4.18 -17.67
C GLU A 136 -17.67 3.54 -18.73
N THR A 137 -16.99 2.43 -18.42
CA THR A 137 -16.06 1.76 -19.34
C THR A 137 -16.41 0.29 -19.55
N ASP A 138 -15.89 -0.33 -20.61
CA ASP A 138 -16.07 -1.77 -20.83
C ASP A 138 -15.28 -2.57 -19.79
N THR A 139 -15.99 -3.27 -18.91
CA THR A 139 -15.42 -4.08 -17.85
C THR A 139 -15.22 -5.56 -18.25
N GLY A 140 -15.45 -5.92 -19.52
CA GLY A 140 -15.36 -7.31 -19.98
C GLY A 140 -14.03 -7.97 -19.64
N VAL A 141 -12.92 -7.26 -19.81
CA VAL A 141 -11.57 -7.76 -19.47
C VAL A 141 -11.39 -7.96 -17.97
N PHE A 142 -11.84 -7.02 -17.14
CA PHE A 142 -11.78 -7.16 -15.67
C PHE A 142 -12.62 -8.34 -15.18
N ARG A 143 -13.82 -8.51 -15.74
CA ARG A 143 -14.71 -9.64 -15.41
C ARG A 143 -14.11 -10.98 -15.81
N ALA A 144 -13.53 -11.08 -17.01
CA ALA A 144 -12.88 -12.29 -17.47
C ALA A 144 -11.70 -12.68 -16.58
N ARG A 145 -10.86 -11.71 -16.18
CA ARG A 145 -9.74 -11.93 -15.26
C ARG A 145 -10.22 -12.35 -13.86
N PHE A 146 -11.26 -11.71 -13.34
CA PHE A 146 -11.86 -12.07 -12.06
C PHE A 146 -12.41 -13.51 -12.08
N GLN A 147 -13.10 -13.89 -13.16
CA GLN A 147 -13.58 -15.26 -13.35
C GLN A 147 -12.44 -16.28 -13.43
N ALA A 148 -11.36 -15.96 -14.15
CA ALA A 148 -10.19 -16.83 -14.23
C ALA A 148 -9.52 -17.04 -12.87
N GLU A 149 -9.39 -15.99 -12.05
CA GLU A 149 -8.86 -16.05 -10.69
C GLU A 149 -9.72 -16.94 -9.77
N LEU A 150 -11.05 -16.80 -9.84
CA LEU A 150 -11.98 -17.64 -9.08
C LEU A 150 -11.86 -19.12 -9.46
N LEU A 151 -11.74 -19.42 -10.76
CA LEU A 151 -11.55 -20.80 -11.25
C LEU A 151 -10.22 -21.41 -10.80
N GLN A 152 -9.16 -20.61 -10.72
CA GLN A 152 -7.86 -21.05 -10.21
C GLN A 152 -7.87 -21.30 -8.70
N SER A 153 -8.78 -20.65 -7.96
CA SER A 153 -8.81 -20.68 -6.49
C SER A 153 -9.62 -21.86 -5.92
N GLN A 154 -9.80 -22.97 -6.65
CA GLN A 154 -10.64 -24.15 -6.31
C GLN A 154 -10.83 -24.46 -4.80
N GLU A 155 -11.77 -23.76 -4.17
CA GLU A 155 -12.56 -24.18 -3.02
C GLU A 155 -14.01 -23.89 -3.38
N TRP A 156 -14.66 -24.87 -4.01
CA TRP A 156 -16.12 -24.87 -4.17
C TRP A 156 -16.74 -25.15 -2.80
N ASN A 157 -17.27 -24.12 -2.14
CA ASN A 157 -18.46 -24.22 -1.29
C ASN A 157 -19.06 -22.83 -1.04
N ASP A 158 -20.32 -22.67 -1.49
CA ASP A 158 -21.31 -21.63 -1.17
C ASP A 158 -20.81 -20.24 -0.76
N PHE A 159 -20.85 -19.29 -1.70
CA PHE A 159 -21.01 -17.88 -1.36
C PHE A 159 -22.49 -17.50 -1.42
N PRO A 160 -23.13 -17.14 -0.29
CA PRO A 160 -24.40 -16.45 -0.32
C PRO A 160 -24.16 -15.02 -0.81
N CYS A 161 -24.96 -14.63 -1.79
CA CYS A 161 -25.24 -13.25 -2.11
C CYS A 161 -25.69 -12.47 -0.84
N GLN A 162 -25.03 -11.32 -0.62
CA GLN A 162 -25.41 -10.19 0.24
C GLN A 162 -25.45 -10.38 1.77
N ASN A 163 -24.72 -9.50 2.46
CA ASN A 163 -25.25 -8.77 3.62
C ASN A 163 -24.42 -7.50 3.88
N SER A 164 -24.97 -6.36 3.49
CA SER A 164 -24.51 -5.02 3.86
C SER A 164 -24.97 -4.70 5.27
N ASN A 165 -24.04 -4.57 6.22
CA ASN A 165 -24.31 -4.02 7.55
C ASN A 165 -23.12 -3.16 8.02
N GLY A 166 -23.33 -1.84 8.12
CA GLY A 166 -22.68 -0.99 9.13
C GLY A 166 -21.53 -0.06 8.71
N LEU A 167 -21.05 -0.08 7.46
CA LEU A 167 -20.07 0.89 6.97
C LEU A 167 -20.74 1.88 6.01
N GLN A 168 -20.30 3.15 6.02
CA GLN A 168 -20.84 4.18 5.11
C GLN A 168 -20.59 3.84 3.63
N PHE A 169 -19.66 2.91 3.35
CA PHE A 169 -19.33 2.39 2.03
C PHE A 169 -19.11 0.87 2.07
N ASP A 170 -19.46 0.16 0.99
CA ASP A 170 -19.18 -1.27 0.84
C ASP A 170 -17.65 -1.54 0.84
N SER A 171 -17.25 -2.62 1.51
CA SER A 171 -15.86 -3.08 1.58
C SER A 171 -15.33 -3.45 0.19
N LEU A 172 -14.09 -3.05 -0.11
CA LEU A 172 -13.46 -3.28 -1.40
C LEU A 172 -12.75 -4.65 -1.43
N GLU A 173 -13.15 -5.50 -2.38
CA GLU A 173 -12.51 -6.79 -2.74
C GLU A 173 -11.17 -6.64 -3.49
N ASP A 174 -10.44 -7.73 -3.66
CA ASP A 174 -9.15 -7.84 -4.38
C ASP A 174 -9.18 -7.30 -5.83
N ILE A 175 -10.29 -7.48 -6.55
CA ILE A 175 -10.47 -6.95 -7.91
C ILE A 175 -10.39 -5.42 -7.96
N HIS A 176 -10.80 -4.74 -6.89
CA HIS A 176 -10.69 -3.28 -6.80
C HIS A 176 -9.23 -2.83 -6.69
N ILE A 177 -8.36 -3.63 -6.07
CA ILE A 177 -6.92 -3.38 -6.00
C ILE A 177 -6.31 -3.48 -7.40
N PHE A 178 -6.72 -4.49 -8.18
CA PHE A 178 -6.30 -4.63 -9.56
C PHE A 178 -6.76 -3.47 -10.45
N ILE A 179 -8.03 -3.09 -10.38
CA ILE A 179 -8.56 -1.93 -11.11
C ILE A 179 -7.81 -0.66 -10.70
N LEU A 180 -7.58 -0.46 -9.39
CA LEU A 180 -6.81 0.68 -8.88
C LEU A 180 -5.39 0.69 -9.45
N SER A 181 -4.69 -0.44 -9.50
CA SER A 181 -3.33 -0.51 -10.09
C SER A 181 -3.32 0.00 -11.55
N ASN A 182 -4.37 -0.31 -12.31
CA ASN A 182 -4.54 0.13 -13.70
C ASN A 182 -4.91 1.63 -13.79
N ILE A 183 -5.72 2.16 -12.88
CA ILE A 183 -5.99 3.62 -12.78
C ILE A 183 -4.70 4.39 -12.48
N LEU A 184 -3.86 3.83 -11.60
CA LEU A 184 -2.59 4.44 -11.21
C LEU A 184 -1.45 4.17 -12.20
N ARG A 185 -1.64 3.26 -13.16
CA ARG A 185 -0.58 2.76 -14.06
C ARG A 185 0.68 2.37 -13.28
N ARG A 186 0.47 1.74 -12.13
CA ARG A 186 1.52 1.50 -11.13
C ARG A 186 1.23 0.20 -10.37
N PRO A 187 2.20 -0.72 -10.26
CA PRO A 187 2.02 -1.95 -9.51
C PRO A 187 1.69 -1.69 -8.03
N ILE A 188 0.84 -2.54 -7.45
CA ILE A 188 0.52 -2.54 -6.02
C ILE A 188 0.95 -3.88 -5.44
N ILE A 189 1.70 -3.85 -4.34
CA ILE A 189 2.10 -5.04 -3.57
C ILE A 189 1.39 -4.95 -2.23
N VAL A 190 0.60 -5.97 -1.90
CA VAL A 190 -0.12 -6.08 -0.65
C VAL A 190 0.54 -7.15 0.21
N ILE A 191 1.05 -6.73 1.37
CA ILE A 191 1.58 -7.60 2.41
C ILE A 191 0.45 -7.88 3.38
N ALA A 192 -0.02 -9.12 3.40
CA ALA A 192 -1.14 -9.56 4.22
C ALA A 192 -0.80 -10.84 4.99
N ASP A 193 -1.49 -11.04 6.10
CA ASP A 193 -1.60 -12.38 6.68
C ASP A 193 -2.50 -13.26 5.78
N GLN A 194 -2.09 -14.50 5.56
CA GLN A 194 -2.82 -15.47 4.75
C GLN A 194 -3.84 -16.28 5.57
N VAL A 195 -3.89 -16.11 6.90
CA VAL A 195 -4.72 -16.95 7.79
C VAL A 195 -5.78 -16.12 8.52
N VAL A 196 -6.98 -15.99 7.95
CA VAL A 196 -8.14 -15.52 8.71
C VAL A 196 -8.59 -16.63 9.68
N ARG A 197 -8.23 -16.51 10.96
CA ARG A 197 -8.66 -17.45 12.01
C ARG A 197 -10.03 -17.04 12.57
N SER A 198 -11.03 -17.92 12.48
CA SER A 198 -12.31 -17.74 13.16
C SER A 198 -12.14 -17.80 14.68
N MET A 199 -12.51 -16.73 15.40
CA MET A 199 -12.50 -16.72 16.87
C MET A 199 -13.53 -17.68 17.51
N LYS A 200 -14.48 -18.25 16.74
CA LYS A 200 -15.54 -19.11 17.29
C LYS A 200 -15.33 -20.61 17.07
N SER A 201 -14.49 -21.03 16.13
CA SER A 201 -14.37 -22.45 15.76
C SER A 201 -12.94 -22.94 15.55
N GLY A 202 -11.92 -22.08 15.54
CA GLY A 202 -10.54 -22.50 15.27
C GLY A 202 -10.32 -23.10 13.87
N SER A 203 -11.34 -23.13 13.02
CA SER A 203 -11.26 -23.53 11.61
C SER A 203 -10.92 -22.32 10.74
N SER A 204 -10.02 -22.52 9.78
CA SER A 204 -9.69 -21.54 8.74
C SER A 204 -10.98 -21.22 7.98
N ILE A 205 -11.47 -19.98 8.08
CA ILE A 205 -12.50 -19.49 7.16
C ILE A 205 -11.74 -19.11 5.89
N SER A 206 -12.17 -19.65 4.76
CA SER A 206 -11.54 -19.45 3.44
C SER A 206 -11.13 -17.98 3.25
N PRO A 207 -9.83 -17.67 3.09
CA PRO A 207 -9.36 -16.30 3.16
C PRO A 207 -9.67 -15.57 1.85
N LEU A 208 -10.19 -14.35 1.97
CA LEU A 208 -10.03 -13.34 0.94
C LEU A 208 -8.51 -13.15 0.76
N ASN A 209 -7.89 -13.86 -0.19
CA ASN A 209 -6.45 -13.86 -0.38
C ASN A 209 -6.04 -12.56 -1.09
N VAL A 210 -6.07 -11.44 -0.38
CA VAL A 210 -5.73 -10.11 -0.93
C VAL A 210 -4.22 -9.86 -0.98
N GLY A 211 -3.41 -10.75 -0.39
CA GLY A 211 -1.96 -10.61 -0.31
C GLY A 211 -1.28 -11.05 -1.61
N GLY A 212 -0.51 -10.16 -2.21
CA GLY A 212 0.16 -10.46 -3.48
C GLY A 212 0.53 -9.22 -4.28
N ILE A 213 0.76 -9.43 -5.57
CA ILE A 213 1.23 -8.45 -6.55
C ILE A 213 0.11 -8.20 -7.57
N TYR A 214 -0.26 -6.94 -7.74
CA TYR A 214 -1.25 -6.47 -8.71
C TYR A 214 -0.55 -5.61 -9.77
N LEU A 215 -0.48 -6.13 -10.99
CA LEU A 215 0.17 -5.46 -12.13
C LEU A 215 -0.85 -4.66 -12.96
N PRO A 216 -0.50 -3.48 -13.49
CA PRO A 216 -1.39 -2.67 -14.34
C PRO A 216 -1.47 -3.21 -15.79
N LEU A 217 -2.00 -4.43 -15.95
CA LEU A 217 -1.98 -5.20 -17.21
C LEU A 217 -2.85 -4.63 -18.36
N HIS A 218 -3.62 -3.57 -18.13
CA HIS A 218 -4.33 -2.86 -19.22
C HIS A 218 -3.44 -1.86 -19.96
N TRP A 219 -2.20 -1.68 -19.52
CA TRP A 219 -1.24 -0.73 -20.07
C TRP A 219 0.03 -1.45 -20.51
N GLN A 220 0.74 -0.91 -21.49
CA GLN A 220 2.07 -1.45 -21.80
C GLN A 220 3.04 -1.13 -20.64
N PRO A 221 4.03 -2.00 -20.37
CA PRO A 221 5.00 -1.75 -19.29
C PRO A 221 5.76 -0.42 -19.42
N THR A 222 5.93 0.08 -20.65
CA THR A 222 6.58 1.38 -20.94
C THR A 222 5.75 2.59 -20.52
N GLU A 223 4.44 2.42 -20.34
CA GLU A 223 3.51 3.48 -19.91
C GLU A 223 3.29 3.48 -18.40
N CYS A 224 3.88 2.51 -17.69
CA CYS A 224 3.69 2.28 -16.26
C CYS A 224 4.87 2.78 -15.44
N TYR A 225 4.58 3.16 -14.19
CA TYR A 225 5.62 3.48 -13.22
C TYR A 225 6.08 2.22 -12.50
N LYS A 226 7.37 1.87 -12.64
CA LYS A 226 7.91 0.55 -12.23
C LYS A 226 8.25 0.39 -10.73
N TYR A 227 8.06 1.45 -9.93
CA TYR A 227 8.24 1.39 -8.47
C TYR A 227 6.88 1.13 -7.82
N PRO A 228 6.68 0.04 -7.07
CA PRO A 228 5.37 -0.34 -6.56
C PRO A 228 4.86 0.62 -5.47
N ILE A 229 3.54 0.59 -5.27
CA ILE A 229 2.90 1.00 -4.03
C ILE A 229 2.90 -0.22 -3.11
N VAL A 230 3.32 -0.06 -1.86
CA VAL A 230 3.34 -1.16 -0.88
C VAL A 230 2.32 -0.89 0.21
N LEU A 231 1.36 -1.81 0.35
CA LEU A 231 0.27 -1.73 1.32
C LEU A 231 0.34 -2.91 2.29
N GLY A 232 0.01 -2.66 3.55
CA GLY A 232 -0.27 -3.68 4.55
C GLY A 232 -1.77 -3.93 4.59
N TYR A 233 -2.16 -5.18 4.80
CA TYR A 233 -3.54 -5.56 5.03
C TYR A 233 -3.63 -6.50 6.23
N ASP A 234 -4.40 -6.08 7.23
CA ASP A 234 -4.71 -6.87 8.41
C ASP A 234 -6.10 -6.48 8.92
N SER A 235 -6.86 -7.45 9.43
CA SER A 235 -8.16 -7.20 10.06
C SER A 235 -9.13 -6.35 9.21
N GLN A 236 -9.18 -6.61 7.90
CA GLN A 236 -9.98 -5.86 6.91
C GLN A 236 -9.62 -4.38 6.78
N HIS A 237 -8.37 -4.02 7.09
CA HIS A 237 -7.89 -2.66 7.05
C HIS A 237 -6.63 -2.56 6.18
N PHE A 238 -6.62 -1.60 5.25
CA PHE A 238 -5.43 -1.25 4.46
C PHE A 238 -4.67 -0.08 5.10
N ALA A 239 -3.35 -0.19 5.12
CA ALA A 239 -2.46 0.90 5.47
C ALA A 239 -1.27 0.98 4.49
N PRO A 240 -0.70 2.17 4.22
CA PRO A 240 0.50 2.26 3.41
C PRO A 240 1.73 1.87 4.23
N LEU A 241 2.56 0.99 3.68
CA LEU A 241 3.84 0.60 4.26
C LEU A 241 4.94 1.53 3.74
N ILE A 242 5.33 2.50 4.54
CA ILE A 242 6.32 3.51 4.15
C ILE A 242 7.66 3.25 4.81
N THR A 243 8.71 3.89 4.31
CA THR A 243 10.05 3.81 4.89
C THR A 243 10.37 5.06 5.68
N ILE A 244 11.24 4.92 6.68
CA ILE A 244 11.79 6.05 7.43
C ILE A 244 13.15 6.36 6.85
N LYS A 245 13.37 7.62 6.45
CA LYS A 245 14.64 8.07 5.91
C LYS A 245 15.73 7.90 6.96
N ASP A 246 16.73 7.10 6.63
CA ASP A 246 17.92 6.91 7.45
C ASP A 246 19.15 6.65 6.57
N SER A 247 20.33 6.74 7.17
CA SER A 247 21.63 6.59 6.49
C SER A 247 22.13 5.14 6.48
N GLY A 248 21.29 4.17 6.84
CA GLY A 248 21.71 2.77 6.95
C GLY A 248 22.05 2.13 5.60
N PRO A 249 22.84 1.06 5.58
CA PRO A 249 23.30 0.40 4.36
C PRO A 249 22.25 -0.50 3.69
N GLU A 250 21.08 -0.67 4.31
CA GLU A 250 20.05 -1.60 3.85
C GLU A 250 19.45 -1.17 2.49
N ILE A 251 19.08 -2.17 1.69
CA ILE A 251 18.60 -1.98 0.33
C ILE A 251 17.14 -1.50 0.34
N ARG A 252 16.84 -0.53 -0.53
CA ARG A 252 15.47 -0.03 -0.75
C ARG A 252 14.69 -0.94 -1.70
N ALA A 253 14.25 -2.09 -1.18
CA ALA A 253 13.43 -3.03 -1.93
C ALA A 253 12.43 -3.77 -1.04
N VAL A 254 11.41 -4.35 -1.67
CA VAL A 254 10.43 -5.25 -1.04
C VAL A 254 10.63 -6.67 -1.60
N PRO A 255 10.93 -7.67 -0.75
CA PRO A 255 11.00 -9.06 -1.18
C PRO A 255 9.71 -9.53 -1.85
N LEU A 256 9.80 -10.28 -2.94
CA LEU A 256 8.64 -10.84 -3.65
C LEU A 256 8.28 -12.26 -3.19
N ILE A 257 8.72 -12.60 -1.99
CA ILE A 257 8.52 -13.90 -1.35
C ILE A 257 8.23 -13.68 0.14
N ASN A 258 7.59 -14.67 0.75
CA ASN A 258 7.40 -14.76 2.19
C ASN A 258 8.15 -15.96 2.76
N PRO A 259 8.63 -15.89 4.00
CA PRO A 259 8.96 -17.07 4.79
C PRO A 259 7.76 -18.01 4.92
N GLY A 260 7.92 -19.27 4.53
CA GLY A 260 6.98 -20.37 4.73
C GLY A 260 7.46 -21.36 5.79
N ARG A 261 6.73 -22.48 5.96
CA ARG A 261 7.01 -23.49 7.02
C ARG A 261 8.31 -24.30 6.81
N GLY A 262 8.93 -24.23 5.63
CA GLY A 262 10.19 -24.93 5.33
C GLY A 262 11.03 -24.32 4.21
N ASP A 263 10.46 -23.41 3.42
CA ASP A 263 11.15 -22.64 2.39
C ASP A 263 10.46 -21.27 2.25
N PHE A 264 10.86 -20.48 1.25
CA PHE A 264 10.18 -19.29 0.81
C PHE A 264 9.01 -19.62 -0.12
N GLU A 265 7.94 -18.85 0.01
CA GLU A 265 6.74 -18.91 -0.81
C GLU A 265 6.66 -17.63 -1.64
N GLU A 266 6.51 -17.74 -2.97
CA GLU A 266 6.36 -16.56 -3.82
C GLU A 266 5.06 -15.83 -3.53
N LEU A 267 5.09 -14.49 -3.61
CA LEU A 267 3.85 -13.72 -3.59
C LEU A 267 2.99 -14.06 -4.81
N LYS A 268 1.69 -14.28 -4.58
CA LYS A 268 0.72 -14.50 -5.66
C LYS A 268 0.72 -13.28 -6.59
N VAL A 269 0.78 -13.51 -7.89
CA VAL A 269 0.51 -12.45 -8.88
C VAL A 269 -0.95 -12.58 -9.29
N HIS A 270 -1.75 -11.58 -8.95
CA HIS A 270 -3.19 -11.62 -9.13
C HIS A 270 -3.62 -11.34 -10.57
N PHE A 271 -4.73 -11.95 -10.96
CA PHE A 271 -5.51 -11.72 -12.17
C PHE A 271 -4.76 -11.97 -13.48
N LEU A 272 -3.78 -12.86 -13.46
CA LEU A 272 -3.11 -13.34 -14.67
C LEU A 272 -4.02 -14.31 -15.44
N MET A 273 -4.12 -14.08 -16.75
CA MET A 273 -4.70 -15.05 -17.67
C MET A 273 -3.71 -16.18 -17.93
N GLU A 274 -4.18 -17.31 -18.46
CA GLU A 274 -3.36 -18.52 -18.67
C GLU A 274 -2.05 -18.26 -19.45
N LYS A 275 -2.12 -17.47 -20.52
CA LYS A 275 -0.92 -17.10 -21.32
C LYS A 275 0.06 -16.22 -20.54
N GLU A 276 -0.45 -15.34 -19.67
CA GLU A 276 0.35 -14.45 -18.84
C GLU A 276 1.00 -15.21 -17.69
N GLN A 277 0.30 -16.21 -17.14
CA GLN A 277 0.83 -17.10 -16.10
C GLN A 277 2.11 -17.82 -16.58
N GLN A 278 2.13 -18.29 -17.83
CA GLN A 278 3.31 -18.90 -18.46
C GLN A 278 4.48 -17.93 -18.62
N GLN A 279 4.23 -16.63 -18.59
CA GLN A 279 5.22 -15.56 -18.76
C GLN A 279 5.39 -14.70 -17.49
N LYS A 280 4.96 -15.21 -16.32
CA LYS A 280 4.92 -14.49 -15.05
C LYS A 280 6.23 -13.77 -14.71
N GLU A 281 7.36 -14.46 -14.83
CA GLU A 281 8.67 -13.88 -14.50
C GLU A 281 9.06 -12.72 -15.43
N ARG A 282 8.73 -12.85 -16.72
CA ARG A 282 8.95 -11.79 -17.70
C ARG A 282 8.08 -10.58 -17.38
N LEU A 283 6.80 -10.79 -17.06
CA LEU A 283 5.89 -9.73 -16.65
C LEU A 283 6.40 -9.01 -15.39
N LEU A 284 6.87 -9.74 -14.39
CA LEU A 284 7.45 -9.12 -13.20
C LEU A 284 8.66 -8.25 -13.53
N LYS A 285 9.55 -8.68 -14.44
CA LYS A 285 10.70 -7.88 -14.91
C LYS A 285 10.28 -6.67 -15.74
N ASP A 286 9.19 -6.79 -16.51
CA ASP A 286 8.71 -5.71 -17.35
C ASP A 286 8.05 -4.60 -16.53
N TYR A 287 7.25 -4.94 -15.51
CA TYR A 287 6.49 -4.00 -14.69
C TYR A 287 7.18 -3.55 -13.40
N LEU A 288 8.20 -4.26 -12.91
CA LEU A 288 8.94 -3.92 -11.69
C LEU A 288 10.44 -3.83 -11.97
N LEU A 289 11.15 -3.01 -11.19
CA LEU A 289 12.61 -3.02 -11.17
C LEU A 289 13.10 -4.08 -10.18
N LEU A 290 13.32 -5.29 -10.68
CA LEU A 290 13.77 -6.41 -9.85
C LEU A 290 15.28 -6.35 -9.56
N ILE A 291 15.64 -6.76 -8.36
CA ILE A 291 17.01 -7.00 -7.93
C ILE A 291 17.10 -8.33 -7.19
N GLU A 292 18.30 -8.90 -7.21
CA GLU A 292 18.64 -10.11 -6.49
C GLU A 292 19.32 -9.74 -5.17
N ILE A 293 18.84 -10.29 -4.07
CA ILE A 293 19.38 -10.04 -2.72
C ILE A 293 19.82 -11.37 -2.12
N PRO A 294 21.07 -11.48 -1.64
CA PRO A 294 21.50 -12.64 -0.88
C PRO A 294 20.93 -12.57 0.54
N VAL A 295 20.19 -13.59 0.96
CA VAL A 295 19.62 -13.72 2.31
C VAL A 295 20.05 -15.02 2.96
N ILE A 296 20.18 -15.03 4.28
CA ILE A 296 20.49 -16.25 5.02
C ILE A 296 19.18 -17.05 5.23
N GLY A 297 19.13 -18.26 4.69
CA GLY A 297 17.95 -19.13 4.76
C GLY A 297 17.64 -19.58 6.19
N LEU A 298 16.34 -19.60 6.54
CA LEU A 298 15.83 -19.80 7.91
C LEU A 298 16.13 -21.19 8.51
N CYS A 299 16.28 -22.23 7.67
CA CYS A 299 16.40 -23.61 8.16
C CYS A 299 17.84 -24.14 8.28
N HIS A 300 18.80 -23.60 7.53
CA HIS A 300 20.14 -24.21 7.43
C HIS A 300 21.30 -23.20 7.40
N ASN A 301 21.05 -21.90 7.65
CA ASN A 301 22.05 -20.83 7.50
C ASN A 301 22.77 -20.82 6.13
N VAL A 302 22.11 -21.34 5.09
CA VAL A 302 22.65 -21.34 3.72
C VAL A 302 22.25 -20.03 3.05
N LEU A 303 23.20 -19.41 2.36
CA LEU A 303 22.96 -18.21 1.57
C LEU A 303 22.06 -18.55 0.37
N ARG A 304 20.97 -17.79 0.20
CA ARG A 304 20.02 -17.93 -0.90
C ARG A 304 19.82 -16.60 -1.58
N ILE A 305 19.64 -16.62 -2.90
CA ILE A 305 19.36 -15.43 -3.67
C ILE A 305 17.84 -15.32 -3.84
N ILE A 306 17.30 -14.14 -3.54
CA ILE A 306 15.87 -13.87 -3.63
C ILE A 306 15.59 -12.67 -4.52
N ASN A 307 14.45 -12.68 -5.20
CA ASN A 307 13.98 -11.53 -5.97
C ASN A 307 13.27 -10.52 -5.07
N ALA A 308 13.63 -9.24 -5.22
CA ALA A 308 12.98 -8.12 -4.58
C ALA A 308 12.70 -7.00 -5.59
N ALA A 309 11.60 -6.28 -5.42
CA ALA A 309 11.29 -5.11 -6.23
C ALA A 309 11.83 -3.84 -5.57
N ARG A 310 12.62 -3.04 -6.30
CA ARG A 310 13.04 -1.73 -5.82
C ARG A 310 11.83 -0.82 -5.64
N TYR A 311 11.85 0.00 -4.59
CA TYR A 311 11.00 1.17 -4.48
C TYR A 311 11.87 2.45 -4.58
N LEU A 312 11.22 3.58 -4.80
CA LEU A 312 11.90 4.82 -5.19
C LEU A 312 12.87 5.32 -4.09
N GLN A 313 14.07 5.73 -4.50
CA GLN A 313 15.14 6.23 -3.63
C GLN A 313 15.07 7.75 -3.38
N THR A 314 14.33 8.49 -4.22
CA THR A 314 14.32 9.95 -4.24
C THR A 314 12.89 10.47 -4.09
N ILE A 315 12.67 11.38 -3.15
CA ILE A 315 11.42 12.14 -3.03
C ILE A 315 11.24 12.93 -4.33
N CYS A 316 10.37 12.46 -5.22
CA CYS A 316 9.94 13.25 -6.38
C CYS A 316 8.85 14.25 -6.00
N LEU A 317 8.55 14.48 -4.72
CA LEU A 317 7.60 15.53 -4.34
C LEU A 317 8.29 16.88 -4.49
N VAL A 318 7.78 17.70 -5.43
CA VAL A 318 8.05 19.14 -5.48
C VAL A 318 7.90 19.69 -4.05
N PRO A 319 8.74 20.63 -3.56
CA PRO A 319 8.67 21.15 -2.17
C PRO A 319 7.25 21.59 -1.73
N ASP A 320 6.42 21.99 -2.69
CA ASP A 320 5.00 22.36 -2.50
C ASP A 320 4.06 21.19 -2.17
N VAL A 321 4.46 19.94 -2.41
CA VAL A 321 3.67 18.71 -2.27
C VAL A 321 4.22 17.82 -1.13
N VAL A 322 5.34 18.19 -0.50
CA VAL A 322 5.84 17.51 0.69
C VAL A 322 5.06 17.99 1.92
N LEU A 323 4.24 17.12 2.49
CA LEU A 323 3.77 17.28 3.86
C LEU A 323 4.96 17.10 4.81
N HIS A 324 5.66 18.20 5.08
CA HIS A 324 6.58 18.26 6.21
C HIS A 324 5.72 18.14 7.46
N VAL A 325 6.01 17.15 8.30
CA VAL A 325 5.35 17.00 9.59
C VAL A 325 5.79 18.17 10.46
N ALA A 326 5.00 19.25 10.46
CA ALA A 326 5.11 20.26 11.49
C ALA A 326 4.54 19.65 12.77
N ILE A 327 5.43 19.30 13.70
CA ILE A 327 5.02 18.90 15.04
C ILE A 327 4.96 20.19 15.85
N GLN A 328 3.74 20.60 16.20
CA GLN A 328 3.50 21.71 17.10
C GLN A 328 3.40 21.14 18.52
N LEU A 329 4.44 21.34 19.33
CA LEU A 329 4.39 21.09 20.76
C LEU A 329 4.11 22.44 21.45
N GLU A 330 2.94 22.57 22.08
CA GLU A 330 2.70 23.64 23.04
C GLU A 330 3.24 23.18 24.40
N ASP A 331 4.27 23.87 24.89
CA ASP A 331 4.68 23.79 26.29
C ASP A 331 4.37 25.13 26.96
N SER A 332 4.23 25.12 28.29
CA SER A 332 3.64 26.24 29.08
C SER A 332 4.42 27.56 29.01
N ASN A 333 5.54 27.61 28.29
CA ASN A 333 6.44 28.77 28.16
C ASN A 333 6.84 29.13 26.71
N GLY A 334 6.22 28.56 25.68
CA GLY A 334 6.51 29.01 24.31
C GLY A 334 6.30 27.95 23.22
N LEU A 335 5.86 28.42 22.05
CA LEU A 335 5.56 27.64 20.85
C LEU A 335 6.85 27.05 20.25
N MET A 336 7.04 25.73 20.31
CA MET A 336 8.09 25.04 19.55
C MET A 336 7.47 24.44 18.29
N VAL A 337 7.66 25.12 17.16
CA VAL A 337 7.26 24.62 15.84
C VAL A 337 8.49 23.96 15.20
N LEU A 338 8.49 22.62 15.14
CA LEU A 338 9.50 21.90 14.35
C LEU A 338 9.07 21.94 12.87
N VAL A 339 9.44 23.02 12.19
CA VAL A 339 9.43 23.10 10.72
C VAL A 339 10.80 22.66 10.23
N GLN A 340 10.90 21.50 9.60
CA GLN A 340 12.04 21.27 8.70
C GLN A 340 11.69 21.87 7.35
N SER A 341 12.45 22.91 6.99
CA SER A 341 12.48 23.61 5.71
C SER A 341 12.86 22.71 4.54
#